data_AF-A0A960ZSL1-F1
#
_entry.id   AF-A0A960ZSL1-F1
#
_cell.length_a   1.000
_cell.length_b   1.000
_cell.length_c   1.000
_cell.angle_alpha   90.00
_cell.angle_beta   90.00
_cell.angle_gamma   90.00
#
_symmetry.space_group_name_H-M   'P 1'
#
loop_
_entity.id
_entity.type
_entity.pdbx_description
1 polymer ?
#
loop_
_entity_poly.entity_id
_entity_poly.type
_entity_poly.pdbx_seq_one_letter_code
_entity_poly.pdbx_strand_id
1 'polypeptide(L)'
;MKTKLSRWVWVTGVLAGMASGVLAQEVREPQRLLVDLNGDAVREEIVMRRSGKDADLGEFFQVLARRADGTVLWSSSATMDANDPLAFGRWDFGISLPQWAGDIDADGKIEMIAPAPQSDVSPTFFRVFRWTGQSFEPLFSRALTGGIENGARYAWSENPPETGYWVAEWIGASAEGGMVVRVMSYDGGSSVLHGLAVLTPEAGAFTLERWIQSPSAVSADAGDVEDGDGGPLSYLARLSARDHQNSSGEQLKTVVDILRQDRANKQRGTTADGEDEGCSLFTSAESRAQMPAMRAVVKGGATATARILNGTPLVRVTVSGEELQVEVIDE
;
A
#
# COMPACT_ATOMS: atom_id res chain seq x y z
N MET A 1 -7.61 -74.48 -23.33
CA MET A 1 -7.87 -73.96 -24.70
C MET A 1 -8.10 -72.46 -24.55
N LYS A 2 -7.15 -71.62 -24.97
CA LYS A 2 -7.03 -71.02 -26.34
C LYS A 2 -8.27 -70.14 -26.58
N THR A 3 -8.20 -68.81 -26.62
CA THR A 3 -7.49 -67.89 -27.56
C THR A 3 -7.52 -66.46 -26.98
N LYS A 4 -6.43 -65.67 -26.91
CA LYS A 4 -5.77 -64.80 -27.93
C LYS A 4 -6.78 -63.84 -28.63
N LEU A 5 -6.57 -62.53 -28.84
CA LEU A 5 -5.42 -61.66 -29.20
C LEU A 5 -5.68 -60.24 -28.61
N SER A 6 -4.77 -59.43 -28.06
CA SER A 6 -3.55 -58.76 -28.59
C SER A 6 -3.75 -57.83 -29.81
N ARG A 7 -3.66 -56.51 -29.62
CA ARG A 7 -2.95 -55.60 -30.55
C ARG A 7 -2.55 -54.28 -29.88
N TRP A 8 -1.34 -53.86 -30.23
CA TRP A 8 -0.57 -52.68 -29.80
C TRP A 8 -0.89 -51.43 -30.62
N VAL A 9 -0.62 -50.22 -30.10
CA VAL A 9 0.39 -49.24 -30.61
C VAL A 9 0.14 -47.79 -30.09
N TRP A 10 1.17 -47.27 -29.38
CA TRP A 10 1.77 -45.92 -29.28
C TRP A 10 1.01 -44.57 -29.41
N VAL A 11 1.09 -43.80 -28.30
CA VAL A 11 1.69 -42.44 -28.12
C VAL A 11 0.94 -41.13 -28.44
N THR A 12 1.20 -40.18 -27.52
CA THR A 12 1.08 -38.70 -27.50
C THR A 12 -0.29 -38.05 -27.28
N GLY A 13 -0.35 -37.20 -26.25
CA GLY A 13 -1.42 -36.26 -26.01
C GLY A 13 -1.31 -35.59 -24.64
N VAL A 14 -0.36 -34.66 -24.50
CA VAL A 14 -0.36 -33.66 -23.42
C VAL A 14 -1.66 -32.87 -23.53
N LEU A 15 -2.41 -32.74 -22.44
CA LEU A 15 -3.33 -31.62 -22.24
C LEU A 15 -3.21 -31.19 -20.79
N ALA A 16 -2.39 -30.15 -20.61
CA ALA A 16 -2.42 -29.27 -19.47
C ALA A 16 -3.81 -28.61 -19.44
N GLY A 17 -4.65 -29.02 -18.49
CA GLY A 17 -5.87 -28.33 -18.15
C GLY A 17 -5.54 -27.23 -17.15
N MET A 18 -5.51 -25.99 -17.64
CA MET A 18 -5.38 -24.79 -16.83
C MET A 18 -6.51 -24.73 -15.80
N ALA A 19 -6.16 -24.73 -14.52
CA ALA A 19 -7.04 -24.25 -13.46
C ALA A 19 -6.85 -22.73 -13.34
N SER A 20 -7.33 -22.00 -14.35
CA SER A 20 -7.58 -20.56 -14.23
C SER A 20 -8.95 -20.41 -13.58
N GLY A 21 -9.00 -19.92 -12.34
CA GLY A 21 -10.26 -19.77 -11.64
C GLY A 21 -10.11 -19.09 -10.29
N VAL A 22 -10.44 -17.79 -10.28
CA VAL A 22 -10.98 -17.05 -9.13
C VAL A 22 -9.99 -16.75 -8.00
N LEU A 23 -9.17 -15.71 -8.18
CA LEU A 23 -8.87 -14.81 -7.06
C LEU A 23 -9.97 -13.75 -7.04
N ALA A 24 -11.11 -14.12 -6.45
CA ALA A 24 -12.06 -13.12 -5.98
C ALA A 24 -11.29 -12.16 -5.07
N GLN A 25 -11.53 -10.85 -5.23
CA GLN A 25 -11.19 -9.88 -4.20
C GLN A 25 -11.88 -10.31 -2.91
N GLU A 26 -11.17 -11.05 -2.08
CA GLU A 26 -11.61 -11.32 -0.72
C GLU A 26 -11.65 -9.97 -0.01
N VAL A 27 -12.84 -9.58 0.42
CA VAL A 27 -12.99 -8.68 1.56
C VAL A 27 -12.25 -9.36 2.70
N ARG A 28 -10.96 -8.99 2.89
CA ARG A 28 -10.17 -9.50 4.02
C ARG A 28 -10.88 -9.02 5.28
N GLU A 29 -11.50 -9.97 5.98
CA GLU A 29 -11.82 -9.87 7.41
C GLU A 29 -10.67 -9.12 8.12
N PRO A 30 -10.94 -8.30 9.16
CA PRO A 30 -9.85 -7.63 9.87
C PRO A 30 -8.79 -8.65 10.27
N GLN A 31 -7.58 -8.46 9.75
CA GLN A 31 -6.46 -9.39 9.82
C GLN A 31 -6.14 -9.79 11.27
N ARG A 32 -6.53 -11.00 11.69
CA ARG A 32 -6.13 -11.53 12.99
C ARG A 32 -4.62 -11.76 12.99
N LEU A 33 -3.90 -11.15 13.92
CA LEU A 33 -2.48 -11.43 14.16
C LEU A 33 -2.36 -12.37 15.36
N LEU A 34 -1.47 -13.36 15.26
CA LEU A 34 -1.19 -14.32 16.33
C LEU A 34 0.24 -14.12 16.81
N VAL A 35 0.43 -13.81 18.08
CA VAL A 35 1.73 -13.54 18.68
C VAL A 35 1.74 -13.95 20.15
N ASP A 36 2.85 -14.50 20.62
CA ASP A 36 3.05 -14.76 22.04
C ASP A 36 3.52 -13.45 22.71
N LEU A 37 2.61 -12.77 23.41
CA LEU A 37 2.85 -11.46 24.03
C LEU A 37 3.64 -11.56 25.33
N ASN A 38 3.64 -12.72 25.97
CA ASN A 38 4.07 -12.85 27.37
C ASN A 38 5.22 -13.88 27.55
N GLY A 39 5.57 -14.62 26.50
CA GLY A 39 6.64 -15.61 26.48
C GLY A 39 6.26 -16.98 27.05
N ASP A 40 4.97 -17.30 27.19
CA ASP A 40 4.47 -18.57 27.74
C ASP A 40 4.26 -19.68 26.68
N ALA A 41 4.66 -19.41 25.43
CA ALA A 41 4.47 -20.26 24.25
C ALA A 41 3.01 -20.47 23.83
N VAL A 42 2.05 -19.73 24.41
CA VAL A 42 0.67 -19.65 23.96
C VAL A 42 0.48 -18.33 23.22
N ARG A 43 0.01 -18.39 21.98
CA ARG A 43 -0.20 -17.18 21.18
C ARG A 43 -1.51 -16.48 21.57
N GLU A 44 -1.41 -15.20 21.90
CA GLU A 44 -2.53 -14.28 21.92
C GLU A 44 -2.91 -13.79 20.53
N GLU A 45 -4.09 -13.18 20.47
CA GLU A 45 -4.67 -12.63 19.26
C GLU A 45 -4.71 -11.11 19.35
N ILE A 46 -4.25 -10.46 18.29
CA ILE A 46 -4.53 -9.06 18.04
C ILE A 46 -5.61 -9.00 16.96
N VAL A 47 -6.74 -8.40 17.32
CA VAL A 47 -7.91 -8.27 16.45
C VAL A 47 -8.38 -6.83 16.40
N MET A 48 -9.08 -6.47 15.33
CA MET A 48 -9.67 -5.15 15.17
C MET A 48 -11.18 -5.26 15.24
N ARG A 49 -11.79 -4.33 15.97
CA ARG A 49 -13.23 -4.15 16.03
C ARG A 49 -13.56 -2.74 15.60
N ARG A 50 -14.47 -2.59 14.64
CA ARG A 50 -14.96 -1.27 14.25
C ARG A 50 -15.50 -0.53 15.47
N SER A 51 -15.01 0.69 15.71
CA SER A 51 -15.42 1.57 16.81
C SER A 51 -16.32 2.71 16.33
N GLY A 52 -16.18 3.12 15.07
CA GLY A 52 -16.99 4.18 14.50
C GLY A 52 -16.82 4.35 13.00
N LYS A 53 -17.55 5.31 12.46
CA LYS A 53 -17.39 5.83 11.11
C LYS A 53 -17.56 7.34 11.18
N ASP A 54 -16.62 8.03 10.57
CA ASP A 54 -16.75 9.43 10.26
C ASP A 54 -17.12 9.53 8.77
N ALA A 55 -18.06 10.40 8.41
CA ALA A 55 -18.53 10.52 7.02
C ALA A 55 -17.42 11.01 6.08
N ASP A 56 -16.45 11.69 6.68
CA ASP A 56 -15.50 12.57 6.05
C ASP A 56 -14.08 11.97 6.09
N LEU A 57 -13.76 11.22 7.15
CA LEU A 57 -12.46 10.58 7.31
C LEU A 57 -12.46 9.08 7.00
N GLY A 58 -13.58 8.38 7.17
CA GLY A 58 -13.68 6.93 6.96
C GLY A 58 -13.96 6.11 8.23
N GLU A 59 -13.46 4.87 8.28
CA GLU A 59 -13.79 3.92 9.33
C GLU A 59 -12.72 3.86 10.42
N PHE A 60 -13.16 3.83 11.69
CA PHE A 60 -12.29 3.73 12.86
C PHE A 60 -12.43 2.36 13.52
N PHE A 61 -11.32 1.87 14.07
CA PHE A 61 -11.21 0.57 14.71
C PHE A 61 -10.52 0.70 16.07
N GLN A 62 -11.00 -0.09 17.03
CA GLN A 62 -10.23 -0.45 18.20
C GLN A 62 -9.39 -1.68 17.90
N VAL A 63 -8.15 -1.68 18.37
CA VAL A 63 -7.30 -2.86 18.40
C VAL A 63 -7.43 -3.51 19.77
N LEU A 64 -7.66 -4.81 19.81
CA LEU A 64 -7.76 -5.60 21.04
C LEU A 64 -6.69 -6.68 21.03
N ALA A 65 -5.93 -6.77 22.12
CA ALA A 65 -5.11 -7.94 22.44
C ALA A 65 -5.90 -8.85 23.37
N ARG A 66 -6.04 -10.13 23.03
CA ARG A 66 -6.81 -11.09 23.83
C ARG A 66 -6.20 -12.48 23.81
N ARG A 67 -6.46 -13.23 24.87
CA ARG A 67 -6.15 -14.66 24.92
C ARG A 67 -7.07 -15.47 24.01
N ALA A 68 -6.66 -16.71 23.73
CA ALA A 68 -7.46 -17.67 22.96
C ALA A 68 -8.84 -17.97 23.58
N ASP A 69 -8.98 -17.82 24.90
CA ASP A 69 -10.26 -17.97 25.61
C ASP A 69 -11.21 -16.75 25.49
N GLY A 70 -10.76 -15.68 24.81
CA GLY A 70 -11.52 -14.45 24.61
C GLY A 70 -11.27 -13.38 25.68
N THR A 71 -10.48 -13.66 26.72
CA THR A 71 -10.11 -12.66 27.73
C THR A 71 -9.33 -11.52 27.09
N VAL A 72 -9.88 -10.31 27.12
CA VAL A 72 -9.20 -9.10 26.64
C VAL A 72 -8.10 -8.72 27.62
N LEU A 73 -6.86 -8.67 27.13
CA LEU A 73 -5.69 -8.21 27.87
C LEU A 73 -5.54 -6.70 27.77
N TRP A 74 -5.83 -6.14 26.58
CA TRP A 74 -5.73 -4.73 26.30
C TRP A 74 -6.66 -4.31 25.16
N SER A 75 -7.09 -3.06 25.16
CA SER A 75 -7.80 -2.41 24.06
C SER A 75 -7.25 -1.01 23.84
N SER A 76 -7.06 -0.61 22.59
CA SER A 76 -6.85 0.80 22.26
C SER A 76 -8.10 1.63 22.62
N SER A 77 -7.93 2.95 22.74
CA SER A 77 -9.03 3.88 22.90
C SER A 77 -9.98 3.80 21.68
N ALA A 78 -11.27 4.04 21.88
CA ALA A 78 -12.25 4.20 20.80
C ALA A 78 -12.22 5.64 20.23
N THR A 79 -11.03 6.19 20.06
CA THR A 79 -10.85 7.56 19.55
C THR A 79 -11.34 7.65 18.10
N MET A 80 -11.90 8.81 17.76
CA MET A 80 -12.30 9.20 16.40
C MET A 80 -11.40 10.33 15.86
N ASP A 81 -10.32 10.67 16.58
CA ASP A 81 -9.30 11.61 16.12
C ASP A 81 -8.19 10.82 15.41
N ALA A 82 -8.09 10.97 14.10
CA ALA A 82 -7.08 10.25 13.30
C ALA A 82 -5.63 10.69 13.61
N ASN A 83 -5.44 11.81 14.33
CA ASN A 83 -4.12 12.26 14.79
C ASN A 83 -3.68 11.59 16.11
N ASP A 84 -4.60 10.90 16.81
CA ASP A 84 -4.25 10.14 18.00
C ASP A 84 -3.25 9.02 17.61
N PRO A 85 -2.08 8.90 18.28
CA PRO A 85 -1.11 7.86 17.98
C PRO A 85 -1.68 6.43 18.04
N LEU A 86 -2.75 6.21 18.80
CA LEU A 86 -3.47 4.95 18.95
C LEU A 86 -4.80 4.91 18.17
N ALA A 87 -5.03 5.84 17.24
CA ALA A 87 -6.10 5.72 16.26
C ALA A 87 -5.73 4.66 15.21
N PHE A 88 -6.67 3.77 14.91
CA PHE A 88 -6.53 2.78 13.84
C PHE A 88 -7.73 2.91 12.91
N GLY A 89 -7.49 2.84 11.61
CA GLY A 89 -8.55 3.17 10.68
C GLY A 89 -8.29 2.72 9.25
N ARG A 90 -9.38 2.70 8.50
CA ARG A 90 -9.37 2.79 7.05
C ARG A 90 -9.87 4.17 6.73
N TRP A 91 -8.92 5.07 6.56
CA TRP A 91 -9.23 6.44 6.22
C TRP A 91 -8.93 6.68 4.76
N ASP A 92 -9.55 7.70 4.21
CA ASP A 92 -9.42 7.91 2.78
C ASP A 92 -8.02 8.42 2.38
N PHE A 93 -7.26 8.91 3.36
CA PHE A 93 -5.86 9.28 3.21
C PHE A 93 -4.87 8.17 3.59
N GLY A 94 -5.36 6.96 3.87
CA GLY A 94 -4.53 5.79 4.09
C GLY A 94 -5.12 4.77 5.07
N ILE A 95 -4.67 3.53 4.93
CA ILE A 95 -5.00 2.47 5.87
C ILE A 95 -3.97 2.49 6.99
N SER A 96 -4.44 2.36 8.23
CA SER A 96 -3.59 2.35 9.40
C SER A 96 -4.05 1.28 10.39
N LEU A 97 -4.11 0.04 9.88
CA LEU A 97 -4.46 -1.16 10.65
C LEU A 97 -3.21 -2.00 10.93
N PRO A 98 -3.13 -2.71 12.06
CA PRO A 98 -2.02 -3.62 12.34
C PRO A 98 -1.82 -4.65 11.21
N GLN A 99 -0.57 -4.79 10.75
CA GLN A 99 -0.18 -5.73 9.69
C GLN A 99 0.75 -6.84 10.21
N TRP A 100 1.50 -6.56 11.29
CA TRP A 100 2.43 -7.52 11.89
C TRP A 100 2.50 -7.36 13.41
N ALA A 101 2.78 -8.45 14.10
CA ALA A 101 3.19 -8.43 15.49
C ALA A 101 4.22 -9.53 15.78
N GLY A 102 5.26 -9.18 16.53
CA GLY A 102 6.38 -10.05 16.86
C GLY A 102 7.56 -9.26 17.42
N ASP A 103 8.62 -9.95 17.81
CA ASP A 103 9.90 -9.31 18.15
C ASP A 103 10.62 -8.91 16.87
N ILE A 104 10.69 -7.60 16.61
CA ILE A 104 11.17 -7.07 15.33
C ILE A 104 12.60 -6.53 15.40
N ASP A 105 13.14 -6.36 16.61
CA ASP A 105 14.49 -5.86 16.84
C ASP A 105 15.41 -6.86 17.56
N ALA A 106 14.90 -8.07 17.84
CA ALA A 106 15.54 -9.17 18.54
C ALA A 106 15.93 -8.84 19.99
N ASP A 107 15.18 -7.94 20.64
CA ASP A 107 15.38 -7.58 22.06
C ASP A 107 14.55 -8.44 23.04
N GLY A 108 13.74 -9.37 22.53
CA GLY A 108 12.87 -10.25 23.28
C GLY A 108 11.53 -9.64 23.67
N LYS A 109 11.23 -8.40 23.26
CA LYS A 109 9.92 -7.77 23.45
C LYS A 109 9.12 -7.84 22.17
N ILE A 110 7.81 -7.72 22.31
CA ILE A 110 6.90 -7.79 21.18
C ILE A 110 6.51 -6.39 20.74
N GLU A 111 6.60 -6.17 19.44
CA GLU A 111 6.08 -4.99 18.78
C GLU A 111 4.87 -5.33 17.92
N MET A 112 4.05 -4.33 17.69
CA MET A 112 3.00 -4.32 16.68
C MET A 112 3.32 -3.22 15.66
N ILE A 113 3.14 -3.54 14.38
CA ILE A 113 3.40 -2.64 13.27
C ILE A 113 2.08 -2.31 12.57
N ALA A 114 1.81 -1.02 12.38
CA ALA A 114 0.78 -0.52 11.48
C ALA A 114 1.38 0.56 10.55
N PRO A 115 1.05 0.60 9.26
CA PRO A 115 1.45 1.71 8.40
C PRO A 115 0.89 3.02 8.95
N ALA A 116 1.66 4.09 8.89
CA ALA A 116 1.11 5.43 9.00
C ALA A 116 0.19 5.67 7.80
N PRO A 117 -0.96 6.34 7.97
CA PRO A 117 -1.85 6.59 6.86
C PRO A 117 -1.15 7.45 5.79
N GLN A 118 -1.11 6.94 4.57
CA GLN A 118 -0.38 7.51 3.46
C GLN A 118 -1.23 7.51 2.18
N SER A 119 -1.12 8.58 1.39
CA SER A 119 -1.85 8.75 0.12
C SER A 119 -0.97 8.85 -1.13
N ASP A 120 0.33 9.03 -0.96
CA ASP A 120 1.33 9.19 -2.03
C ASP A 120 2.22 7.93 -2.18
N VAL A 121 3.34 7.99 -2.92
CA VAL A 121 4.28 6.86 -3.19
C VAL A 121 5.63 7.16 -2.52
N SER A 122 5.63 8.04 -1.53
CA SER A 122 6.81 8.22 -0.71
C SER A 122 7.11 6.93 0.09
N PRO A 123 8.28 6.81 0.71
CA PRO A 123 8.56 5.72 1.61
C PRO A 123 7.50 5.58 2.69
N THR A 124 6.90 4.39 2.81
CA THR A 124 5.87 4.13 3.82
C THR A 124 6.46 4.20 5.21
N PHE A 125 5.97 5.13 6.02
CA PHE A 125 6.23 5.16 7.44
C PHE A 125 5.39 4.11 8.15
N PHE A 126 5.96 3.45 9.14
CA PHE A 126 5.23 2.57 10.03
C PHE A 126 5.20 3.14 11.43
N ARG A 127 4.02 3.12 12.05
CA ARG A 127 3.83 3.33 13.48
C ARG A 127 4.12 2.01 14.17
N VAL A 128 5.17 2.00 14.99
CA VAL A 128 5.58 0.83 15.76
C VAL A 128 5.16 1.05 17.20
N PHE A 129 4.54 0.02 17.79
CA PHE A 129 4.07 0.02 19.16
C PHE A 129 4.75 -1.11 19.92
N ARG A 130 5.18 -0.86 21.16
CA ARG A 130 5.79 -1.87 22.02
C ARG A 130 4.80 -2.38 23.05
N TRP A 131 4.73 -3.70 23.21
CA TRP A 131 4.00 -4.32 24.31
C TRP A 131 4.76 -4.13 25.62
N THR A 132 4.08 -3.59 26.64
CA THR A 132 4.66 -3.31 27.97
C THR A 132 4.37 -4.41 29.00
N GLY A 133 3.67 -5.47 28.60
CA GLY A 133 3.06 -6.43 29.52
C GLY A 133 1.61 -6.10 29.88
N GLN A 134 1.16 -4.85 29.63
CA GLN A 134 -0.19 -4.39 29.93
C GLN A 134 -0.87 -3.67 28.76
N SER A 135 -0.08 -3.00 27.92
CA SER A 135 -0.58 -2.17 26.82
C SER A 135 0.40 -2.17 25.65
N PHE A 136 -0.12 -1.82 24.47
CA PHE A 136 0.73 -1.33 23.39
C PHE A 136 0.92 0.18 23.54
N GLU A 137 2.18 0.62 23.57
CA GLU A 137 2.55 2.03 23.63
C GLU A 137 3.31 2.44 22.37
N PRO A 138 3.07 3.64 21.79
CA PRO A 138 3.82 4.13 20.64
C PRO A 138 5.33 4.15 20.93
N LEU A 139 6.12 3.54 20.05
CA LEU A 139 7.58 3.47 20.17
C LEU A 139 8.25 4.49 19.23
N PHE A 140 7.95 4.42 17.93
CA PHE A 140 8.40 5.39 16.93
C PHE A 140 7.52 5.33 15.68
N SER A 141 7.69 6.33 14.80
CA SER A 141 7.20 6.26 13.42
C SER A 141 8.34 6.50 12.44
N ARG A 142 8.67 5.49 11.63
CA ARG A 142 9.83 5.50 10.71
C ARG A 142 9.53 4.65 9.47
N ALA A 143 10.16 4.97 8.35
CA ALA A 143 10.16 4.12 7.17
C ALA A 143 11.25 3.04 7.29
N LEU A 144 11.06 1.89 6.62
CA LEU A 144 12.05 0.81 6.58
C LEU A 144 12.66 0.72 5.18
N THR A 145 13.90 1.16 5.02
CA THR A 145 14.55 1.33 3.72
C THR A 145 15.77 0.41 3.57
N GLY A 146 16.04 -0.06 2.35
CA GLY A 146 17.16 -0.98 2.09
C GLY A 146 17.60 -1.00 0.63
N GLY A 147 18.17 -2.12 0.20
CA GLY A 147 18.68 -2.34 -1.16
C GLY A 147 18.08 -3.56 -1.85
N ILE A 148 18.44 -3.74 -3.13
CA ILE A 148 17.91 -4.83 -3.97
C ILE A 148 18.63 -6.17 -3.77
N GLU A 149 19.90 -6.15 -3.40
CA GLU A 149 20.72 -7.37 -3.33
C GLU A 149 20.32 -8.28 -2.16
N ASN A 150 20.36 -9.60 -2.36
CA ASN A 150 20.25 -10.53 -1.23
C ASN A 150 21.38 -10.24 -0.22
N GLY A 151 21.05 -10.23 1.06
CA GLY A 151 21.93 -9.77 2.14
C GLY A 151 21.88 -8.25 2.37
N ALA A 152 21.11 -7.47 1.59
CA ALA A 152 20.96 -6.05 1.84
C ALA A 152 20.31 -5.79 3.20
N ARG A 153 20.85 -4.82 3.93
CA ARG A 153 20.32 -4.40 5.22
C ARG A 153 19.18 -3.41 5.03
N TYR A 154 18.03 -3.71 5.64
CA TYR A 154 16.87 -2.84 5.74
C TYR A 154 16.84 -2.17 7.12
N ALA A 155 16.86 -0.85 7.15
CA ALA A 155 17.05 -0.04 8.35
C ALA A 155 15.88 0.93 8.55
N TRP A 156 15.49 1.13 9.82
CA TRP A 156 14.54 2.17 10.17
C TRP A 156 15.15 3.56 9.94
N SER A 157 14.42 4.43 9.25
CA SER A 157 14.85 5.80 8.93
C SER A 157 13.75 6.81 9.26
N GLU A 158 14.13 7.90 9.94
CA GLU A 158 13.27 9.08 10.15
C GLU A 158 13.24 9.99 8.92
N ASN A 159 14.29 9.94 8.10
CA ASN A 159 14.45 10.76 6.91
C ASN A 159 14.81 9.83 5.75
N PRO A 160 13.86 9.00 5.27
CA PRO A 160 14.12 8.08 4.17
C PRO A 160 14.37 8.89 2.88
N PRO A 161 15.25 8.43 1.99
CA PRO A 161 15.44 9.08 0.71
C PRO A 161 14.16 9.02 -0.13
N GLU A 162 13.89 10.06 -0.92
CA GLU A 162 12.75 10.10 -1.85
C GLU A 162 12.82 8.98 -2.92
N THR A 163 14.02 8.45 -3.15
CA THR A 163 14.31 7.37 -4.12
C THR A 163 15.02 6.21 -3.43
N GLY A 164 14.76 4.97 -3.87
CA GLY A 164 15.38 3.77 -3.34
C GLY A 164 14.37 2.65 -3.13
N TYR A 165 14.68 1.70 -2.25
CA TYR A 165 13.82 0.57 -1.89
C TYR A 165 13.31 0.74 -0.45
N TRP A 166 12.02 0.51 -0.24
CA TRP A 166 11.41 0.52 1.09
C TRP A 166 10.34 -0.55 1.23
N VAL A 167 10.12 -1.00 2.45
CA VAL A 167 8.97 -1.85 2.77
C VAL A 167 7.71 -1.00 2.72
N ALA A 168 6.73 -1.42 1.92
CA ALA A 168 5.44 -0.78 1.77
C ALA A 168 4.32 -1.49 2.54
N GLU A 169 4.46 -2.80 2.78
CA GLU A 169 3.43 -3.61 3.42
C GLU A 169 4.04 -4.82 4.12
N TRP A 170 3.53 -5.17 5.30
CA TRP A 170 3.82 -6.44 5.97
C TRP A 170 2.73 -7.45 5.62
N ILE A 171 3.09 -8.55 4.96
CA ILE A 171 2.12 -9.50 4.41
C ILE A 171 1.86 -10.64 5.38
N GLY A 172 2.91 -11.19 5.99
CA GLY A 172 2.79 -12.38 6.81
C GLY A 172 4.12 -13.05 7.09
N ALA A 173 4.07 -14.28 7.60
CA ALA A 173 5.26 -15.03 7.98
C ALA A 173 5.70 -15.97 6.85
N SER A 174 7.00 -16.11 6.67
CA SER A 174 7.62 -17.15 5.86
C SER A 174 7.54 -18.50 6.59
N ALA A 175 7.37 -19.60 5.85
CA ALA A 175 7.37 -20.95 6.43
C ALA A 175 8.75 -21.35 7.01
N GLU A 176 9.82 -20.72 6.53
CA GLU A 176 11.21 -20.98 6.91
C GLU A 176 11.65 -20.13 8.13
N GLY A 177 10.75 -19.30 8.66
CA GLY A 177 11.11 -18.18 9.52
C GLY A 177 11.35 -16.92 8.68
N GLY A 178 11.11 -15.76 9.27
CA GLY A 178 11.18 -14.47 8.58
C GLY A 178 9.81 -13.88 8.20
N MET A 179 9.85 -12.65 7.72
CA MET A 179 8.71 -11.79 7.45
C MET A 179 8.58 -11.58 5.94
N VAL A 180 7.43 -11.96 5.40
CA VAL A 180 7.07 -11.65 4.02
C VAL A 180 6.59 -10.21 3.95
N VAL A 181 7.25 -9.41 3.13
CA VAL A 181 6.95 -8.00 2.94
C VAL A 181 6.79 -7.66 1.47
N ARG A 182 6.00 -6.63 1.19
CA ARG A 182 6.01 -5.93 -0.09
C ARG A 182 7.08 -4.86 -0.04
N VAL A 183 7.99 -4.89 -1.01
CA VAL A 183 8.98 -3.83 -1.23
C VAL A 183 8.55 -3.02 -2.43
N MET A 184 8.57 -1.70 -2.28
CA MET A 184 8.44 -0.76 -3.39
C MET A 184 9.77 -0.09 -3.66
N SER A 185 9.99 0.31 -4.92
CA SER A 185 11.10 1.20 -5.25
C SER A 185 10.71 2.28 -6.21
N TYR A 186 11.33 3.44 -6.05
CA TYR A 186 11.20 4.59 -6.94
C TYR A 186 12.57 5.18 -7.22
N ASP A 187 12.86 5.53 -8.47
CA ASP A 187 14.14 6.06 -8.92
C ASP A 187 14.13 7.59 -9.15
N GLY A 188 13.02 8.27 -8.83
CA GLY A 188 12.86 9.70 -9.13
C GLY A 188 12.40 9.98 -10.57
N GLY A 189 12.20 8.93 -11.37
CA GLY A 189 11.69 8.97 -12.73
C GLY A 189 10.24 8.49 -12.81
N SER A 190 9.98 7.61 -13.76
CA SER A 190 8.65 7.06 -14.04
C SER A 190 8.49 5.61 -13.58
N SER A 191 9.51 4.98 -13.02
CA SER A 191 9.43 3.55 -12.69
C SER A 191 9.18 3.34 -11.20
N VAL A 192 7.96 2.89 -10.87
CA VAL A 192 7.68 2.28 -9.56
C VAL A 192 7.75 0.77 -9.73
N LEU A 193 8.66 0.13 -9.00
CA LEU A 193 8.79 -1.32 -9.00
C LEU A 193 8.17 -1.90 -7.74
N HIS A 194 7.59 -3.09 -7.87
CA HIS A 194 7.05 -3.84 -6.74
C HIS A 194 7.69 -5.21 -6.69
N GLY A 195 8.08 -5.64 -5.50
CA GLY A 195 8.56 -6.98 -5.23
C GLY A 195 7.97 -7.55 -3.94
N LEU A 196 8.08 -8.87 -3.80
CA LEU A 196 7.79 -9.57 -2.56
C LEU A 196 9.09 -10.19 -2.05
N ALA A 197 9.41 -9.93 -0.80
CA ALA A 197 10.67 -10.34 -0.19
C ALA A 197 10.43 -11.04 1.15
N VAL A 198 11.40 -11.86 1.54
CA VAL A 198 11.54 -12.35 2.92
C VAL A 198 12.62 -11.53 3.61
N LEU A 199 12.25 -10.88 4.70
CA LEU A 199 13.15 -10.19 5.61
C LEU A 199 13.32 -10.99 6.90
N THR A 200 14.53 -11.06 7.41
CA THR A 200 14.82 -11.72 8.69
C THR A 200 15.36 -10.68 9.68
N PRO A 201 14.82 -10.61 10.92
CA PRO A 201 15.24 -9.62 11.90
C PRO A 201 16.71 -9.80 12.29
N GLU A 202 17.38 -8.67 12.44
CA GLU A 202 18.73 -8.51 12.98
C GLU A 202 18.66 -7.35 14.01
N ALA A 203 19.58 -7.27 14.98
CA ALA A 203 19.53 -6.25 16.03
C ALA A 203 19.21 -4.82 15.52
N GLY A 204 17.95 -4.39 15.70
CA GLY A 204 17.41 -3.10 15.23
C GLY A 204 17.25 -2.91 13.72
N ALA A 205 17.25 -3.97 12.91
CA ALA A 205 17.15 -3.95 11.45
C ALA A 205 16.68 -5.28 10.87
N PHE A 206 16.72 -5.41 9.55
CA PHE A 206 16.43 -6.66 8.87
C PHE A 206 17.45 -6.91 7.77
N THR A 207 17.68 -8.18 7.48
CA THR A 207 18.41 -8.60 6.30
C THR A 207 17.42 -9.11 5.25
N LEU A 208 17.59 -8.66 4.01
CA LEU A 208 16.90 -9.23 2.85
C LEU A 208 17.44 -10.62 2.58
N GLU A 209 16.67 -11.64 2.92
CA GLU A 209 17.09 -13.02 2.75
C GLU A 209 16.95 -13.48 1.30
N ARG A 210 15.78 -13.22 0.71
CA ARG A 210 15.49 -13.53 -0.69
C ARG A 210 14.27 -12.78 -1.22
N TRP A 211 14.24 -12.62 -2.53
CA TRP A 211 13.03 -12.28 -3.25
C TRP A 211 12.15 -13.52 -3.46
N ILE A 212 10.87 -13.41 -3.12
CA ILE A 212 9.81 -14.30 -3.61
C ILE A 212 9.43 -13.89 -5.03
N GLN A 213 9.32 -12.57 -5.25
CA GLN A 213 9.12 -11.94 -6.55
C GLN A 213 10.07 -10.75 -6.63
N SER A 214 11.02 -10.79 -7.57
CA SER A 214 11.96 -9.68 -7.78
C SER A 214 11.22 -8.40 -8.19
N PRO A 215 11.75 -7.21 -7.83
CA PRO A 215 11.15 -5.95 -8.20
C PRO A 215 10.99 -5.84 -9.72
N SER A 216 9.75 -5.68 -10.16
CA SER A 216 9.43 -5.41 -11.55
C SER A 216 8.41 -4.28 -11.59
N ALA A 217 8.40 -3.53 -12.70
CA ALA A 217 7.25 -2.69 -12.98
C ALA A 217 6.03 -3.61 -13.00
N VAL A 218 4.94 -3.19 -12.38
CA VAL A 218 3.68 -3.89 -12.57
C VAL A 218 3.28 -3.62 -14.01
N SER A 219 3.55 -4.57 -14.91
CA SER A 219 2.96 -4.53 -16.24
C SER A 219 1.45 -4.60 -16.03
N ALA A 220 0.75 -3.64 -16.61
CA ALA A 220 -0.70 -3.64 -16.65
C ALA A 220 -1.19 -4.92 -17.34
N ASP A 221 -1.41 -5.98 -16.57
CA ASP A 221 -2.68 -6.69 -16.70
C ASP A 221 -3.72 -5.69 -16.17
N ALA A 222 -4.02 -4.70 -17.02
CA ALA A 222 -5.33 -4.11 -17.02
C ALA A 222 -6.26 -5.31 -17.17
N GLY A 223 -6.79 -5.79 -16.04
CA GLY A 223 -7.99 -6.61 -16.10
C GLY A 223 -8.94 -5.82 -16.98
N ASP A 224 -9.30 -6.39 -18.12
CA ASP A 224 -10.14 -5.76 -19.13
C ASP A 224 -11.32 -5.12 -18.42
N VAL A 225 -11.26 -3.79 -18.26
CA VAL A 225 -12.46 -3.01 -17.99
C VAL A 225 -13.11 -2.89 -19.35
N GLU A 226 -13.83 -3.96 -19.73
CA GLU A 226 -14.92 -3.82 -20.67
C GLU A 226 -15.95 -2.89 -20.03
N ASP A 227 -15.89 -1.61 -20.38
CA ASP A 227 -17.09 -0.79 -20.48
C ASP A 227 -16.96 0.08 -21.73
N GLY A 228 -17.87 -0.15 -22.67
CA GLY A 228 -17.80 0.34 -24.03
C GLY A 228 -17.97 1.85 -24.16
N ASP A 229 -16.90 2.53 -24.57
CA ASP A 229 -16.83 3.41 -25.73
C ASP A 229 -15.35 3.79 -25.90
N GLY A 230 -14.77 3.59 -27.09
CA GLY A 230 -13.33 3.65 -27.35
C GLY A 230 -12.73 5.06 -27.36
N GLY A 231 -13.11 5.92 -26.42
CA GLY A 231 -12.55 7.25 -26.21
C GLY A 231 -11.50 7.28 -25.09
N PRO A 232 -10.57 8.25 -25.09
CA PRO A 232 -9.64 8.43 -23.99
C PRO A 232 -10.40 8.83 -22.72
N LEU A 233 -10.04 8.24 -21.58
CA LEU A 233 -10.69 8.52 -20.30
C LEU A 233 -10.26 9.91 -19.84
N SER A 234 -11.19 10.84 -19.68
CA SER A 234 -10.90 12.20 -19.23
C SER A 234 -11.65 12.57 -17.96
N TYR A 235 -11.04 13.42 -17.13
CA TYR A 235 -11.66 13.99 -15.93
C TYR A 235 -11.26 15.45 -15.75
N LEU A 236 -12.11 16.21 -15.05
CA LEU A 236 -11.77 17.51 -14.48
C LEU A 236 -11.18 17.38 -13.08
N ALA A 237 -10.21 18.24 -12.77
CA ALA A 237 -9.54 18.33 -11.49
C ALA A 237 -9.24 19.79 -11.15
N ARG A 238 -9.69 20.26 -10.00
CA ARG A 238 -9.22 21.52 -9.42
C ARG A 238 -7.98 21.17 -8.60
N LEU A 239 -6.87 21.82 -8.89
CA LEU A 239 -5.61 21.55 -8.18
C LEU A 239 -5.43 22.57 -7.06
N SER A 240 -6.16 22.42 -5.96
CA SER A 240 -6.03 23.30 -4.81
C SER A 240 -4.63 23.29 -4.18
N ALA A 241 -4.39 24.22 -3.26
CA ALA A 241 -3.15 24.27 -2.47
C ALA A 241 -2.89 22.97 -1.67
N ARG A 242 -3.92 22.14 -1.42
CA ARG A 242 -3.77 20.86 -0.72
C ARG A 242 -3.18 19.76 -1.60
N ASP A 243 -3.30 19.90 -2.91
CA ASP A 243 -2.76 18.94 -3.89
C ASP A 243 -1.27 19.16 -4.14
N HIS A 244 -0.71 20.21 -3.54
CA HIS A 244 0.67 20.63 -3.72
C HIS A 244 1.61 20.13 -2.62
N GLN A 245 1.10 19.35 -1.66
CA GLN A 245 1.87 18.82 -0.55
C GLN A 245 1.72 17.31 -0.46
N ASN A 246 2.83 16.61 -0.22
CA ASN A 246 2.83 15.18 0.07
C ASN A 246 2.27 14.93 1.48
N SER A 247 2.10 13.67 1.86
CA SER A 247 1.57 13.29 3.19
C SER A 247 2.46 13.69 4.37
N SER A 248 3.74 14.02 4.12
CA SER A 248 4.70 14.57 5.08
C SER A 248 4.66 16.11 5.14
N GLY A 249 3.82 16.77 4.35
CA GLY A 249 3.69 18.22 4.26
C GLY A 249 4.74 18.91 3.39
N GLU A 250 5.55 18.15 2.64
CA GLU A 250 6.56 18.71 1.75
C GLU A 250 5.96 19.09 0.40
N GLN A 251 6.47 20.17 -0.20
CA GLN A 251 6.00 20.68 -1.47
C GLN A 251 6.31 19.70 -2.62
N LEU A 252 5.27 19.32 -3.36
CA LEU A 252 5.38 18.53 -4.58
C LEU A 252 5.93 19.40 -5.72
N LYS A 253 6.83 18.82 -6.53
CA LYS A 253 7.61 19.54 -7.54
C LYS A 253 7.24 19.20 -8.98
N THR A 254 6.39 18.20 -9.18
CA THR A 254 6.01 17.73 -10.51
C THR A 254 4.50 17.76 -10.70
N VAL A 255 4.07 17.98 -11.94
CA VAL A 255 2.64 17.97 -12.32
C VAL A 255 2.02 16.61 -12.02
N VAL A 256 2.75 15.52 -12.26
CA VAL A 256 2.25 14.16 -12.02
C VAL A 256 2.00 13.92 -10.53
N ASP A 257 2.91 14.35 -9.67
CA ASP A 257 2.73 14.20 -8.22
C ASP A 257 1.53 15.01 -7.72
N ILE A 258 1.33 16.22 -8.23
CA ILE A 258 0.18 17.06 -7.88
C ILE A 258 -1.13 16.41 -8.34
N LEU A 259 -1.22 16.00 -9.60
CA LEU A 259 -2.41 15.29 -10.12
C LEU A 259 -2.71 14.03 -9.31
N ARG A 260 -1.66 13.34 -8.89
CA ARG A 260 -1.80 12.13 -8.10
C ARG A 260 -2.27 12.41 -6.68
N GLN A 261 -1.75 13.46 -6.06
CA GLN A 261 -2.22 13.93 -4.75
C GLN A 261 -3.67 14.40 -4.84
N ASP A 262 -4.04 15.09 -5.91
CA ASP A 262 -5.42 15.46 -6.25
C ASP A 262 -6.32 14.22 -6.42
N ARG A 263 -5.93 13.22 -7.22
CA ARG A 263 -6.72 11.97 -7.31
C ARG A 263 -6.84 11.25 -5.97
N ALA A 264 -5.81 11.34 -5.13
CA ALA A 264 -5.91 10.83 -3.76
C ALA A 264 -6.90 11.66 -2.94
N ASN A 265 -6.87 12.99 -3.02
CA ASN A 265 -7.79 13.90 -2.35
C ASN A 265 -9.24 13.78 -2.83
N LYS A 266 -9.47 13.54 -4.12
CA LYS A 266 -10.80 13.27 -4.68
C LYS A 266 -11.41 11.98 -4.13
N GLN A 267 -10.60 10.93 -4.01
CA GLN A 267 -11.04 9.69 -3.37
C GLN A 267 -11.29 9.86 -1.87
N ARG A 268 -10.72 10.91 -1.24
CA ARG A 268 -11.06 11.29 0.14
C ARG A 268 -12.43 11.87 0.34
N GLY A 269 -13.08 12.42 -0.69
CA GLY A 269 -14.43 13.01 -0.58
C GLY A 269 -14.52 14.29 0.25
N THR A 270 -13.73 14.44 1.31
CA THR A 270 -13.65 15.62 2.20
C THR A 270 -12.71 16.71 1.75
N THR A 271 -11.63 16.30 1.11
CA THR A 271 -10.63 17.20 0.53
C THR A 271 -10.75 17.26 -0.98
N ALA A 272 -11.77 16.60 -1.54
CA ALA A 272 -12.14 16.71 -2.94
C ALA A 272 -12.56 18.15 -3.21
N ASP A 273 -12.03 18.73 -4.28
CA ASP A 273 -12.55 19.99 -4.73
C ASP A 273 -13.90 19.78 -5.42
N GLY A 274 -14.79 20.78 -5.29
CA GLY A 274 -16.17 20.68 -5.78
C GLY A 274 -16.27 20.49 -7.29
N GLU A 275 -15.23 20.84 -8.03
CA GLU A 275 -15.14 20.75 -9.49
C GLU A 275 -14.47 19.45 -9.97
N ASP A 276 -14.00 18.60 -9.06
CA ASP A 276 -13.36 17.35 -9.43
C ASP A 276 -14.39 16.34 -9.97
N GLU A 277 -14.04 15.70 -11.07
CA GLU A 277 -14.79 14.57 -11.62
C GLU A 277 -14.18 13.24 -11.17
N GLY A 278 -15.03 12.20 -11.10
CA GLY A 278 -14.56 10.84 -10.89
C GLY A 278 -13.79 10.31 -12.10
N CYS A 279 -12.83 9.42 -11.85
CA CYS A 279 -12.09 8.72 -12.89
C CYS A 279 -12.03 7.24 -12.53
N SER A 280 -12.47 6.35 -13.42
CA SER A 280 -12.47 4.90 -13.21
C SER A 280 -11.07 4.31 -13.08
N LEU A 281 -10.06 4.93 -13.72
CA LEU A 281 -8.68 4.44 -13.71
C LEU A 281 -7.97 4.62 -12.36
N PHE A 282 -8.20 5.74 -11.67
CA PHE A 282 -7.42 6.12 -10.48
C PHE A 282 -8.22 5.97 -9.17
N THR A 283 -9.08 4.96 -9.13
CA THR A 283 -9.98 4.70 -8.00
C THR A 283 -9.26 4.09 -6.78
N SER A 284 -8.12 3.43 -6.97
CA SER A 284 -7.37 2.76 -5.91
C SER A 284 -6.00 3.40 -5.65
N ALA A 285 -5.42 3.15 -4.48
CA ALA A 285 -4.06 3.60 -4.17
C ALA A 285 -3.04 2.97 -5.13
N GLU A 286 -3.25 1.70 -5.48
CA GLU A 286 -2.43 0.92 -6.41
C GLU A 286 -2.47 1.50 -7.83
N SER A 287 -3.64 1.89 -8.32
CA SER A 287 -3.75 2.53 -9.64
C SER A 287 -3.17 3.94 -9.65
N ARG A 288 -3.34 4.71 -8.57
CA ARG A 288 -2.67 6.01 -8.41
C ARG A 288 -1.15 5.88 -8.31
N ALA A 289 -0.63 4.77 -7.79
CA ALA A 289 0.81 4.49 -7.76
C ALA A 289 1.41 4.31 -9.16
N GLN A 290 0.59 4.11 -10.19
CA GLN A 290 1.01 4.02 -11.59
C GLN A 290 1.13 5.39 -12.26
N MET A 291 0.53 6.46 -11.73
CA MET A 291 0.57 7.80 -12.34
C MET A 291 1.99 8.34 -12.60
N PRO A 292 2.98 8.16 -11.69
CA PRO A 292 4.37 8.53 -11.95
C PRO A 292 4.96 7.87 -13.21
N ALA A 293 4.46 6.68 -13.57
CA ALA A 293 4.87 5.97 -14.77
C ALA A 293 4.36 6.55 -16.08
N MET A 294 3.39 7.47 -15.99
CA MET A 294 2.76 8.05 -17.14
C MET A 294 3.48 9.32 -17.58
N ARG A 295 3.63 9.50 -18.89
CA ARG A 295 4.17 10.72 -19.47
C ARG A 295 3.16 11.86 -19.33
N ALA A 296 3.43 12.83 -18.45
CA ALA A 296 2.62 14.05 -18.42
C ALA A 296 3.00 15.02 -19.54
N VAL A 297 2.03 15.36 -20.37
CA VAL A 297 2.14 16.36 -21.43
C VAL A 297 1.20 17.51 -21.11
N VAL A 298 1.76 18.64 -20.68
CA VAL A 298 0.98 19.84 -20.36
C VAL A 298 0.77 20.68 -21.64
N LYS A 299 -0.48 20.81 -22.07
CA LYS A 299 -0.86 21.71 -23.17
C LYS A 299 -0.69 23.16 -22.71
N GLY A 300 -0.07 23.98 -23.56
CA GLY A 300 0.31 25.35 -23.23
C GLY A 300 1.74 25.51 -22.69
N GLY A 301 2.50 24.42 -22.55
CA GLY A 301 3.93 24.43 -22.25
C GLY A 301 4.26 25.05 -20.89
N ALA A 302 5.44 25.68 -20.79
CA ALA A 302 6.00 26.14 -19.51
C ALA A 302 5.08 27.06 -18.71
N THR A 303 4.30 27.93 -19.37
CA THR A 303 3.36 28.82 -18.69
C THR A 303 2.23 28.05 -18.01
N ALA A 304 1.63 27.07 -18.70
CA ALA A 304 0.60 26.22 -18.12
C ALA A 304 1.16 25.31 -17.02
N THR A 305 2.38 24.79 -17.20
CA THR A 305 3.09 24.02 -16.16
C THR A 305 3.32 24.87 -14.92
N ALA A 306 3.74 26.12 -15.05
CA ALA A 306 3.94 27.01 -13.91
C ALA A 306 2.63 27.31 -13.16
N ARG A 307 1.50 27.44 -13.88
CA ARG A 307 0.17 27.59 -13.28
C ARG A 307 -0.24 26.36 -12.48
N ILE A 308 0.07 25.16 -12.98
CA ILE A 308 -0.19 23.91 -12.26
C ILE A 308 0.70 23.75 -11.04
N LEU A 309 1.98 24.13 -11.12
CA LEU A 309 2.93 23.93 -10.02
C LEU A 309 2.80 24.95 -8.88
N ASN A 310 2.25 26.14 -9.16
CA ASN A 310 2.27 27.27 -8.22
C ASN A 310 0.89 27.94 -8.02
N GLY A 311 -0.13 27.49 -8.74
CA GLY A 311 -1.47 28.08 -8.73
C GLY A 311 -2.51 27.07 -8.30
N THR A 312 -3.78 27.42 -8.49
CA THR A 312 -4.90 26.52 -8.19
C THR A 312 -5.82 26.27 -9.38
N PRO A 313 -5.28 25.91 -10.56
CA PRO A 313 -6.05 25.87 -11.80
C PRO A 313 -7.09 24.74 -11.82
N LEU A 314 -8.11 24.92 -12.65
CA LEU A 314 -8.94 23.81 -13.11
C LEU A 314 -8.27 23.21 -14.33
N VAL A 315 -8.01 21.90 -14.29
CA VAL A 315 -7.41 21.17 -15.39
C VAL A 315 -8.34 20.09 -15.91
N ARG A 316 -8.29 19.86 -17.22
CA ARG A 316 -8.77 18.64 -17.84
C ARG A 316 -7.58 17.70 -18.01
N VAL A 317 -7.69 16.51 -17.44
CA VAL A 317 -6.73 15.43 -17.65
C VAL A 317 -7.35 14.41 -18.57
N THR A 318 -6.66 14.09 -19.65
CA THR A 318 -7.03 13.04 -20.60
C THR A 318 -5.98 11.94 -20.52
N VAL A 319 -6.43 10.73 -20.22
CA VAL A 319 -5.61 9.53 -20.08
C VAL A 319 -5.68 8.71 -21.37
N SER A 320 -4.52 8.46 -21.98
CA SER A 320 -4.41 7.68 -23.20
C SER A 320 -3.20 6.75 -23.13
N GLY A 321 -3.43 5.48 -22.80
CA GLY A 321 -2.35 4.52 -22.57
C GLY A 321 -1.46 4.99 -21.42
N GLU A 322 -0.17 5.17 -21.71
CA GLU A 322 0.85 5.65 -20.74
C GLU A 322 0.99 7.18 -20.72
N GLU A 323 0.08 7.95 -21.32
CA GLU A 323 0.15 9.41 -21.38
C GLU A 323 -0.97 10.09 -20.58
N LEU A 324 -0.59 11.12 -19.82
CA LEU A 324 -1.49 12.09 -19.18
C LEU A 324 -1.41 13.42 -19.94
N GLN A 325 -2.41 13.73 -20.75
CA GLN A 325 -2.52 15.06 -21.35
C GLN A 325 -3.24 15.99 -20.39
N VAL A 326 -2.57 17.08 -20.00
CA VAL A 326 -3.08 18.01 -19.00
C VAL A 326 -3.32 19.36 -19.66
N GLU A 327 -4.55 19.82 -19.64
CA GLU A 327 -4.95 21.10 -20.22
C GLU A 327 -5.55 21.98 -19.13
N VAL A 328 -4.95 23.15 -18.92
CA VAL A 328 -5.53 24.14 -18.00
C VAL A 328 -6.72 24.78 -18.69
N ILE A 329 -7.90 24.63 -18.10
CA ILE A 329 -9.17 25.11 -18.67
C ILE A 329 -9.70 26.36 -17.97
N ASP A 330 -9.33 26.56 -16.69
CA ASP A 330 -9.64 27.78 -15.93
C ASP A 330 -8.57 28.06 -14.86
N GLU A 331 -8.57 29.26 -14.30
CA GLU A 331 -7.74 29.65 -13.14
C GLU A 331 -8.35 29.22 -11.80
#